data_AF-A0A7V4BV80-F1
#
_entry.id   AF-A0A7V4BV80-F1
#
_cell.length_a   1.000
_cell.length_b   1.000
_cell.length_c   1.000
_cell.angle_alpha   90.00
_cell.angle_beta   90.00
_cell.angle_gamma   90.00
#
_symmetry.space_group_name_H-M   'P 1'
#
loop_
_entity.id
_entity.type
_entity.pdbx_description
1 polymer ?
#
loop_
_entity_poly.entity_id
_entity_poly.type
_entity_poly.pdbx_seq_one_letter_code
_entity_poly.pdbx_strand_id
1 'polypeptide(L)'
;MNSAQLLQLIEEELSGLTTGRQPAELYEPVRYILSLGGKRLRPRLTLLGCLVFSDDIRPAVPAALALEVFHNFTLLHDDIMDNAALRRGRPTVHILWNSNVAILSGDTMSILAYHLL
;
A
#
# COMPACT_ATOMS: atom_id res chain seq x y z
N MET A 1 4.41 3.47 21.97
CA MET A 1 3.15 3.20 21.24
C MET A 1 2.77 1.73 21.37
N ASN A 2 1.49 1.42 21.52
CA ASN A 2 0.99 0.04 21.46
C ASN A 2 0.67 -0.37 20.01
N SER A 3 0.37 -1.66 19.80
CA SER A 3 0.13 -2.19 18.45
C SER A 3 -1.10 -1.59 17.74
N ALA A 4 -2.13 -1.15 18.47
CA ALA A 4 -3.31 -0.56 17.87
C ALA A 4 -3.00 0.85 17.35
N GLN A 5 -2.23 1.62 18.13
CA GLN A 5 -1.75 2.95 17.73
C GLN A 5 -0.86 2.89 16.48
N LEU A 6 0.00 1.88 16.36
CA LEU A 6 0.81 1.67 15.17
C LEU A 6 -0.04 1.39 13.92
N LEU A 7 -1.07 0.56 14.06
CA LEU A 7 -1.97 0.26 12.94
C LEU A 7 -2.73 1.52 12.50
N GLN A 8 -3.24 2.29 13.45
CA GLN A 8 -3.95 3.54 13.16
C GLN A 8 -3.05 4.52 12.39
N LEU A 9 -1.82 4.75 12.87
CA LEU A 9 -0.84 5.59 12.17
C LEU A 9 -0.61 5.12 10.73
N ILE A 10 -0.42 3.81 10.52
CA ILE A 10 -0.17 3.26 9.18
C ILE A 10 -1.36 3.49 8.24
N GLU A 11 -2.60 3.24 8.70
CA GLU A 11 -3.79 3.44 7.85
C GLU A 11 -4.00 4.93 7.52
N GLU A 12 -3.76 5.83 8.49
CA GLU A 12 -3.85 7.28 8.29
C GLU A 12 -2.84 7.74 7.23
N GLU A 13 -1.56 7.37 7.39
CA GLU A 13 -0.50 7.72 6.43
C GLU A 13 -0.75 7.14 5.03
N LEU A 14 -1.14 5.86 4.94
CA LEU A 14 -1.45 5.21 3.65
C LEU A 14 -2.60 5.89 2.91
N SER A 15 -3.65 6.31 3.64
CA SER A 15 -4.78 7.02 3.05
C SER A 15 -4.37 8.38 2.47
N GLY A 16 -3.37 9.03 3.07
CA GLY A 16 -2.86 10.33 2.66
C GLY A 16 -1.95 10.32 1.43
N LEU A 17 -1.27 9.19 1.14
CA LEU A 17 -0.17 9.12 0.16
C LEU A 17 -0.49 9.66 -1.25
N THR A 18 -1.73 9.49 -1.70
CA THR A 18 -2.13 9.84 -3.08
C THR A 18 -3.27 10.86 -3.16
N THR A 19 -3.62 11.48 -2.03
CA THR A 19 -4.68 12.50 -1.97
C THR A 19 -4.34 13.67 -2.88
N GLY A 20 -5.28 14.07 -3.73
CA GLY A 20 -5.11 15.20 -4.66
C GLY A 20 -4.18 14.93 -5.86
N ARG A 21 -3.58 13.74 -5.99
CA ARG A 21 -2.75 13.40 -7.15
C ARG A 21 -3.58 13.16 -8.41
N GLN A 22 -3.04 13.60 -9.55
CA GLN A 22 -3.63 13.48 -10.88
C GLN A 22 -2.65 12.79 -11.85
N PRO A 23 -3.14 12.05 -12.86
CA PRO A 23 -4.56 11.87 -13.23
C PRO A 23 -5.31 10.88 -12.33
N ALA A 24 -6.61 11.12 -12.09
CA ALA A 24 -7.43 10.27 -11.22
C ALA A 24 -7.44 8.79 -11.64
N GLU A 25 -7.49 8.52 -12.95
CA GLU A 25 -7.48 7.16 -13.51
C GLU A 25 -6.26 6.33 -13.11
N LEU A 26 -5.14 6.98 -12.81
CA LEU A 26 -3.91 6.31 -12.36
C LEU A 26 -3.90 6.08 -10.84
N TYR A 27 -4.41 7.04 -10.06
CA TYR A 27 -4.29 7.04 -8.59
C TYR A 27 -5.52 6.49 -7.86
N GLU A 28 -6.71 6.48 -8.47
CA GLU A 28 -7.89 5.80 -7.90
C GLU A 28 -7.67 4.30 -7.70
N PRO A 29 -7.07 3.55 -8.65
CA PRO A 29 -6.74 2.14 -8.42
C PRO A 29 -5.76 1.92 -7.26
N VAL A 30 -4.80 2.84 -7.09
CA VAL A 30 -3.82 2.80 -5.99
C VAL A 30 -4.53 3.02 -4.65
N ARG A 31 -5.39 4.04 -4.55
CA ARG A 31 -6.23 4.27 -3.38
C ARG A 31 -7.11 3.06 -3.09
N TYR A 32 -7.73 2.51 -4.12
CA TYR A 32 -8.62 1.38 -4.00
C TYR A 32 -7.92 0.17 -3.39
N ILE A 33 -6.79 -0.28 -3.97
CA ILE A 33 -6.12 -1.48 -3.45
C ILE A 33 -5.56 -1.27 -2.04
N LEU A 34 -5.01 -0.09 -1.75
CA LEU A 34 -4.56 0.27 -0.40
C LEU A 34 -5.74 0.32 0.58
N SER A 35 -6.95 0.70 0.14
CA SER A 35 -8.16 0.75 0.99
C SER A 35 -8.73 -0.63 1.36
N LEU A 36 -8.32 -1.72 0.69
CA LEU A 36 -8.80 -3.07 0.97
C LEU A 36 -8.33 -3.62 2.33
N GLY A 37 -7.61 -2.83 3.12
CA GLY A 37 -7.28 -3.08 4.53
C GLY A 37 -6.23 -4.19 4.73
N GLY A 38 -6.53 -5.15 5.60
CA GLY A 38 -5.64 -6.26 5.94
C GLY A 38 -4.94 -6.07 7.28
N LYS A 39 -4.10 -7.05 7.66
CA LYS A 39 -3.46 -7.05 9.00
C LYS A 39 -2.30 -6.05 9.14
N ARG A 40 -1.86 -5.45 8.01
CA ARG A 40 -0.68 -4.57 7.89
C ARG A 40 0.54 -5.12 8.61
N LEU A 41 0.78 -6.43 8.47
CA LEU A 41 1.81 -7.11 9.25
C LEU A 41 3.21 -6.57 8.94
N ARG A 42 3.51 -6.35 7.65
CA ARG A 42 4.82 -5.88 7.18
C ARG A 42 5.19 -4.50 7.73
N PRO A 43 4.40 -3.42 7.51
CA PRO A 43 4.73 -2.10 8.06
C PRO A 43 4.74 -2.10 9.58
N ARG A 44 3.84 -2.86 10.24
CA ARG A 44 3.83 -2.97 11.71
C ARG A 44 5.10 -3.61 12.24
N LEU A 45 5.59 -4.69 11.62
CA LEU A 45 6.85 -5.33 12.01
C LEU A 45 8.05 -4.40 11.79
N THR A 46 8.05 -3.59 10.73
CA THR A 46 9.09 -2.56 10.52
C THR A 46 9.14 -1.57 11.68
N LEU A 47 7.99 -1.03 12.09
CA LEU A 47 7.94 -0.06 13.20
C LEU A 47 8.22 -0.71 14.55
N LEU A 48 7.73 -1.93 14.79
CA LEU A 48 8.04 -2.68 16.01
C LEU A 48 9.54 -3.00 16.09
N GLY A 49 10.18 -3.32 14.96
CA GLY A 49 11.63 -3.50 14.90
C GLY A 49 12.40 -2.24 15.27
N CYS A 50 11.93 -1.07 14.82
CA CYS A 50 12.50 0.22 15.24
C CYS A 50 12.37 0.44 16.75
N LEU A 51 11.19 0.13 17.32
CA LEU A 51 10.91 0.25 18.76
C LEU A 51 11.81 -0.61 19.67
N VAL A 52 12.43 -1.66 19.13
CA VAL A 52 13.43 -2.45 19.88
C VAL A 52 14.70 -1.64 20.16
N PHE A 53 15.03 -0.68 19.29
CA PHE A 53 16.30 0.07 19.34
C PHE A 53 16.12 1.57 19.63
N SER A 54 14.92 2.13 19.43
CA SER A 54 14.63 3.56 19.59
C SER A 54 13.16 3.79 19.94
N ASP A 55 12.88 4.69 20.88
CA ASP A 55 11.51 5.14 21.17
C ASP A 55 10.95 6.06 20.07
N ASP A 56 11.82 6.66 19.25
CA ASP A 56 11.43 7.47 18.11
C ASP A 56 11.31 6.63 16.84
N ILE A 57 10.05 6.38 16.43
CA ILE A 57 9.72 5.61 15.22
C ILE A 57 9.63 6.47 13.95
N ARG A 58 9.62 7.81 14.07
CA ARG A 58 9.38 8.71 12.93
C ARG A 58 10.33 8.44 11.75
N PRO A 59 11.64 8.16 11.96
CA PRO A 59 12.54 7.82 10.86
C PRO A 59 12.20 6.51 10.14
N ALA A 60 11.50 5.58 10.81
CA ALA A 60 11.13 4.28 10.25
C ALA A 60 9.76 4.28 9.55
N VAL A 61 8.94 5.31 9.74
CA VAL A 61 7.61 5.43 9.10
C VAL A 61 7.70 5.36 7.58
N PRO A 62 8.59 6.12 6.89
CA PRO A 62 8.65 6.07 5.44
C PRO A 62 9.01 4.67 4.92
N ALA A 63 9.96 3.98 5.56
CA ALA A 63 10.33 2.60 5.23
C ALA A 63 9.18 1.59 5.47
N ALA A 64 8.39 1.78 6.54
CA ALA A 64 7.21 0.96 6.79
C ALA A 64 6.16 1.13 5.68
N LEU A 65 5.85 2.38 5.31
CA LEU A 65 4.90 2.69 4.24
C LEU A 65 5.40 2.17 2.89
N ALA A 66 6.68 2.37 2.56
CA ALA A 66 7.31 1.86 1.35
C ALA A 66 7.10 0.34 1.21
N LEU A 67 7.29 -0.40 2.30
CA LEU A 67 7.12 -1.87 2.30
C LEU A 67 5.67 -2.30 2.05
N GLU A 68 4.68 -1.58 2.59
CA GLU A 68 3.26 -1.88 2.36
C GLU A 68 2.81 -1.46 0.94
N VAL A 69 3.29 -0.33 0.44
CA VAL A 69 3.03 0.10 -0.95
C VAL A 69 3.65 -0.91 -1.92
N PHE A 70 4.91 -1.31 -1.70
CA PHE A 70 5.58 -2.32 -2.51
C PHE A 70 4.82 -3.65 -2.46
N HIS A 71 4.38 -4.08 -1.28
CA HIS A 71 3.57 -5.29 -1.15
C HIS A 71 2.27 -5.22 -1.97
N ASN A 72 1.55 -4.09 -1.95
CA ASN A 72 0.32 -3.95 -2.71
C ASN A 72 0.60 -3.82 -4.22
N PHE A 73 1.74 -3.27 -4.63
CA PHE A 73 2.21 -3.34 -6.02
C PHE A 73 2.29 -4.79 -6.50
N THR A 74 2.97 -5.68 -5.75
CA THR A 74 3.10 -7.08 -6.18
C THR A 74 1.74 -7.74 -6.29
N LEU A 75 0.84 -7.54 -5.31
CA LEU A 75 -0.50 -8.10 -5.34
C LEU A 75 -1.33 -7.62 -6.53
N LEU A 76 -1.18 -6.35 -6.90
CA LEU A 76 -1.92 -5.77 -8.00
C LEU A 76 -1.51 -6.39 -9.35
N HIS A 77 -0.21 -6.62 -9.55
CA HIS A 77 0.30 -7.34 -10.73
C HIS A 77 0.01 -8.85 -10.66
N ASP A 78 0.14 -9.47 -9.49
CA ASP A 78 -0.20 -10.88 -9.26
C ASP A 78 -1.66 -11.16 -9.64
N ASP A 79 -2.60 -10.29 -9.25
CA ASP A 79 -4.00 -10.43 -9.61
C ASP A 79 -4.20 -10.52 -11.13
N ILE A 80 -3.39 -9.83 -11.93
CA ILE A 80 -3.41 -9.90 -13.40
C ILE A 80 -2.81 -11.22 -13.88
N MET A 81 -1.62 -11.58 -13.37
CA MET A 81 -0.92 -12.80 -13.76
C MET A 81 -1.75 -14.06 -13.47
N ASP A 82 -2.47 -14.06 -12.35
CA ASP A 82 -3.31 -15.18 -11.90
C ASP A 82 -4.74 -15.14 -12.46
N ASN A 83 -5.11 -14.12 -13.24
CA ASN A 83 -6.50 -13.86 -13.66
C ASN A 83 -7.49 -13.86 -12.47
N ALA A 84 -7.07 -13.30 -11.34
CA ALA A 84 -7.85 -13.32 -10.11
C ALA A 84 -9.04 -12.36 -10.20
N ALA A 85 -10.26 -12.87 -10.11
CA ALA A 85 -11.46 -12.03 -10.16
C ALA A 85 -11.68 -11.20 -8.87
N LEU A 86 -11.27 -11.72 -7.71
CA LEU A 86 -11.54 -11.12 -6.40
C LEU A 86 -10.30 -11.09 -5.51
N ARG A 87 -10.16 -10.01 -4.73
CA ARG A 87 -9.22 -9.87 -3.62
C ARG A 87 -9.96 -9.42 -2.37
N ARG A 88 -9.83 -10.19 -1.28
CA ARG A 88 -10.51 -9.95 0.00
C ARG A 88 -12.03 -9.73 -0.15
N GLY A 89 -12.66 -10.53 -1.03
CA GLY A 89 -14.10 -10.46 -1.32
C GLY A 89 -14.52 -9.23 -2.15
N ARG A 90 -13.59 -8.46 -2.69
CA ARG A 90 -13.86 -7.32 -3.59
C ARG A 90 -13.27 -7.58 -4.98
N PRO A 91 -13.86 -7.05 -6.06
CA PRO A 91 -13.28 -7.16 -7.41
C PRO A 91 -11.84 -6.64 -7.48
N THR A 92 -10.97 -7.33 -8.21
CA THR A 92 -9.59 -6.87 -8.41
C THR A 92 -9.54 -5.66 -9.33
N VAL A 93 -8.40 -4.94 -9.32
CA VAL A 93 -8.25 -3.68 -10.07
C VAL A 93 -8.46 -3.87 -11.57
N HIS A 94 -7.92 -4.95 -12.15
CA HIS A 94 -8.06 -5.21 -13.58
C HIS A 94 -9.49 -5.60 -13.99
N ILE A 95 -10.31 -6.07 -13.04
CA ILE A 95 -11.75 -6.32 -13.26
C ILE A 95 -12.56 -5.03 -13.18
N LEU A 96 -12.22 -4.11 -12.27
CA LEU A 96 -12.94 -2.85 -12.10
C LEU A 96 -12.62 -1.80 -13.17
N TRP A 97 -11.36 -1.74 -13.61
CA TRP A 97 -10.92 -0.77 -14.61
C TRP A 97 -10.58 -1.46 -15.93
N ASN A 98 -9.42 -2.09 -15.99
CA ASN A 98 -8.91 -2.96 -17.06
C ASN A 98 -7.44 -3.31 -16.75
N SER A 99 -6.87 -4.25 -17.51
CA SER A 99 -5.48 -4.69 -17.32
C SER A 99 -4.45 -3.58 -17.53
N ASN A 100 -4.65 -2.66 -18.48
CA ASN A 100 -3.68 -1.59 -18.75
C ASN A 100 -3.58 -0.59 -17.58
N VAL A 101 -4.73 -0.18 -17.05
CA VAL A 101 -4.81 0.68 -15.86
C VAL A 101 -4.17 -0.04 -14.67
N ALA A 102 -4.47 -1.32 -14.48
CA ALA A 102 -3.87 -2.11 -13.42
C ALA A 102 -2.33 -2.15 -13.55
N ILE A 103 -1.79 -2.52 -14.71
CA ILE A 103 -0.33 -2.55 -14.93
C ILE A 103 0.30 -1.20 -14.58
N LEU A 104 -0.21 -0.10 -15.13
CA LEU A 104 0.38 1.23 -14.96
C LEU A 104 0.25 1.76 -13.51
N SER A 105 -0.87 1.50 -12.85
CA SER A 105 -1.03 1.80 -11.43
C SER A 105 -0.06 0.97 -10.57
N GLY A 106 0.16 -0.30 -10.90
CA GLY A 106 1.17 -1.15 -10.23
C GLY A 106 2.58 -0.60 -10.39
N ASP A 107 2.98 -0.22 -11.60
CA ASP A 107 4.29 0.40 -11.86
C ASP A 107 4.45 1.71 -11.08
N THR A 108 3.39 2.52 -11.02
CA THR A 108 3.34 3.74 -10.22
C THR A 108 3.53 3.46 -8.73
N MET A 109 2.90 2.40 -8.20
CA MET A 109 3.09 1.98 -6.81
C MET A 109 4.52 1.53 -6.53
N SER A 110 5.14 0.80 -7.45
CA SER A 110 6.55 0.42 -7.33
C SER A 110 7.44 1.65 -7.18
N ILE A 111 7.30 2.64 -8.07
CA ILE A 111 8.07 3.90 -8.02
C ILE A 111 7.74 4.73 -6.76
N LEU A 112 6.47 4.74 -6.34
CA LEU A 112 6.03 5.44 -5.13
C LEU A 112 6.69 4.83 -3.88
N ALA A 113 6.83 3.50 -3.81
CA ALA A 113 7.53 2.84 -2.71
C ALA A 113 8.99 3.30 -2.60
N TYR A 114 9.69 3.44 -3.73
CA TYR A 114 11.06 3.96 -3.73
C TYR A 114 11.14 5.45 -3.37
N HIS A 115 10.15 6.28 -3.72
CA HIS A 115 10.11 7.70 -3.33
C HIS A 115 9.89 7.91 -1.82
N LEU A 116 9.42 6.90 -1.11
CA LEU A 116 9.25 6.94 0.34
C LEU A 116 10.55 6.58 1.09
N LEU A 117 11.62 6.19 0.41
CA LEU A 117 12.93 5.89 1.00
C LEU A 117 13.89 7.07 0.79
#